data_AF-A0A2N6ARI4-F1
#
_entry.id   AF-A0A2N6ARI4-F1
#
_cell.length_a   1.000
_cell.length_b   1.000
_cell.length_c   1.000
_cell.angle_alpha   90.00
_cell.angle_beta   90.00
_cell.angle_gamma   90.00
#
_symmetry.space_group_name_H-M   'P 1'
#
loop_
_entity.id
_entity.type
_entity.pdbx_description
1 polymer ?
#
loop_
_entity_poly.entity_id
_entity_poly.type
_entity_poly.pdbx_seq_one_letter_code
_entity_poly.pdbx_strand_id
1 'polypeptide(L)'
;MRILLTNDDGIHAPGLECLVRIAAQLSDDVWIAAPESEQSGASHSLSLNNPLRSRRLSERKFAVTGTPTDCVILAVRHLIP
;
A
#
# COMPACT_ATOMS: atom_id res chain seq x y z
N MET A 1 16.79 -8.10 -0.14
CA MET A 1 15.87 -8.13 -1.31
C MET A 1 14.68 -7.26 -0.99
N ARG A 2 14.32 -6.24 -1.79
CA ARG A 2 13.21 -5.36 -1.41
C ARG A 2 11.84 -5.98 -1.73
N ILE A 3 10.89 -5.88 -0.81
CA ILE A 3 9.51 -6.37 -0.98
C ILE A 3 8.53 -5.20 -0.74
N LEU A 4 7.63 -4.97 -1.70
CA LEU A 4 6.51 -4.03 -1.56
C LEU A 4 5.20 -4.81 -1.41
N LEU A 5 4.44 -4.51 -0.37
CA LEU A 5 3.12 -5.07 -0.09
C LEU A 5 2.02 -4.03 -0.30
N THR A 6 0.92 -4.47 -0.92
CA THR A 6 -0.34 -3.73 -1.09
C THR A 6 -1.50 -4.72 -0.98
N ASN A 7 -2.71 -4.21 -0.80
CA ASN A 7 -3.97 -4.96 -0.91
C ASN A 7 -5.12 -4.02 -1.35
N ASP A 8 -6.33 -4.57 -1.47
CA ASP A 8 -7.60 -3.88 -1.70
C ASP A 8 -8.46 -3.74 -0.44
N ASP A 9 -8.30 -4.62 0.56
CA ASP A 9 -9.00 -4.51 1.86
C ASP A 9 -8.58 -3.28 2.70
N GLY A 10 -7.46 -2.63 2.32
CA GLY A 10 -6.93 -1.44 2.97
C GLY A 10 -5.85 -1.67 4.03
N ILE A 11 -5.25 -0.56 4.49
CA ILE A 11 -4.02 -0.51 5.31
C ILE A 11 -4.18 -1.09 6.73
N HIS A 12 -5.42 -1.23 7.19
CA HIS A 12 -5.78 -1.76 8.50
C HIS A 12 -6.30 -3.19 8.45
N ALA A 13 -6.32 -3.82 7.27
CA ALA A 13 -6.84 -5.17 7.11
C ALA A 13 -5.98 -6.21 7.84
N PRO A 14 -6.61 -7.17 8.55
CA PRO A 14 -5.87 -8.22 9.25
C PRO A 14 -5.07 -9.13 8.30
N GLY A 15 -5.54 -9.28 7.05
CA GLY A 15 -4.82 -10.02 6.00
C GLY A 15 -3.49 -9.37 5.62
N LEU A 16 -3.44 -8.03 5.56
CA LEU A 16 -2.20 -7.30 5.28
C LEU A 16 -1.18 -7.47 6.41
N GLU A 17 -1.60 -7.40 7.67
CA GLU A 17 -0.73 -7.67 8.82
C GLU A 17 -0.21 -9.12 8.84
N CYS A 18 -1.01 -10.08 8.38
CA CYS A 18 -0.55 -11.45 8.15
C CYS A 18 0.56 -11.49 7.09
N LEU A 19 0.35 -10.84 5.95
CA LEU A 19 1.30 -10.80 4.85
C LEU A 19 2.61 -10.11 5.23
N VAL A 20 2.56 -9.03 6.03
CA VAL A 20 3.74 -8.36 6.57
C VAL A 20 4.59 -9.32 7.39
N ARG A 21 3.97 -10.12 8.26
CA ARG A 21 4.69 -11.11 9.08
C ARG A 21 5.37 -12.18 8.22
N ILE A 22 4.72 -12.64 7.15
CA ILE A 22 5.29 -13.62 6.21
C ILE A 22 6.46 -12.99 5.43
N ALA A 23 6.27 -11.79 4.88
CA ALA A 23 7.30 -11.10 4.12
C ALA A 23 8.55 -10.78 4.97
N ALA A 24 8.37 -10.46 6.25
CA ALA A 24 9.46 -10.22 7.18
C ALA A 24 10.33 -11.47 7.46
N GLN A 25 9.83 -12.68 7.18
CA GLN A 25 10.64 -13.91 7.23
C GLN A 25 11.52 -14.07 5.99
N LEU A 26 11.23 -13.35 4.90
CA LEU A 26 11.94 -13.42 3.63
C LEU A 26 12.91 -12.25 3.43
N SER A 27 12.65 -11.10 4.05
CA SER A 27 13.47 -9.90 3.92
C SER A 27 13.32 -8.95 5.11
N ASP A 28 14.41 -8.24 5.42
CA ASP A 28 14.46 -7.10 6.33
C ASP A 28 14.06 -5.77 5.66
N ASP A 29 13.91 -5.75 4.33
CA ASP A 29 13.53 -4.57 3.53
C ASP A 29 12.09 -4.70 2.98
N VAL A 30 11.11 -4.63 3.89
CA VAL A 30 9.67 -4.68 3.58
C VAL A 30 9.05 -3.28 3.66
N TRP A 31 8.35 -2.91 2.60
CA TRP A 31 7.60 -1.66 2.45
C TRP A 31 6.12 -1.95 2.24
N ILE A 32 5.26 -1.08 2.78
CA ILE A 32 3.81 -1.24 2.74
C ILE A 32 3.20 0.06 2.20
N ALA A 33 2.44 -0.05 1.12
CA ALA A 33 1.59 1.02 0.61
C ALA A 33 0.24 0.41 0.26
N ALA A 34 -0.83 0.84 0.95
CA ALA A 34 -2.16 0.30 0.75
C ALA A 34 -3.24 1.39 0.87
N PRO A 35 -4.47 1.15 0.37
CA PRO A 35 -5.57 2.08 0.47
C PRO A 35 -5.89 2.46 1.92
N GLU A 36 -6.26 3.71 2.16
CA GLU A 36 -6.73 4.18 3.48
C GLU A 36 -8.00 3.45 3.94
N SER A 37 -8.87 3.09 3.01
CA SER A 37 -10.13 2.38 3.25
C SER A 37 -10.30 1.21 2.27
N GLU A 38 -11.12 0.24 2.66
CA GLU A 38 -11.62 -0.86 1.82
C GLU A 38 -11.97 -0.38 0.40
N GLN A 39 -11.40 -1.04 -0.62
CA GLN A 39 -11.65 -0.79 -2.04
C GLN A 39 -12.30 -1.97 -2.74
N SER A 40 -12.89 -2.92 -2.00
CA SER A 40 -13.68 -4.02 -2.56
C SER A 40 -14.70 -3.50 -3.59
N GLY A 41 -14.53 -3.88 -4.86
CA GLY A 41 -15.39 -3.45 -5.98
C GLY A 41 -14.96 -2.18 -6.70
N ALA A 42 -13.89 -1.50 -6.27
CA ALA A 42 -13.20 -0.52 -7.09
C ALA A 42 -12.42 -1.30 -8.17
N SER A 43 -12.91 -1.29 -9.41
CA SER A 43 -12.22 -1.86 -10.57
C SER A 43 -10.83 -1.19 -10.79
N HIS A 44 -10.17 -1.38 -11.95
CA HIS A 44 -8.97 -0.63 -12.38
C HIS A 44 -9.19 0.91 -12.55
N SER A 45 -9.95 1.51 -11.65
CA SER A 45 -10.38 2.89 -11.65
C SER A 45 -9.23 3.77 -11.15
N LEU A 46 -8.38 4.29 -12.04
CA LEU A 46 -7.46 5.35 -11.62
C LEU A 46 -8.26 6.52 -11.04
N SER A 47 -7.85 7.01 -9.86
CA SER A 47 -8.44 8.21 -9.27
C SER A 47 -7.96 9.46 -10.04
N LEU A 48 -8.48 9.68 -11.25
CA LEU A 48 -8.09 10.81 -12.12
C LEU A 48 -8.59 12.17 -11.61
N ASN A 49 -9.65 12.18 -10.79
CA ASN A 49 -10.35 13.41 -10.39
C ASN A 49 -10.00 13.91 -8.98
N ASN A 50 -9.25 13.15 -8.19
CA ASN A 50 -8.83 13.56 -6.85
C ASN A 50 -7.30 13.45 -6.70
N PRO A 51 -6.63 14.45 -6.09
CA PRO A 51 -5.21 14.34 -5.82
C PRO A 51 -4.96 13.17 -4.87
N LEU A 52 -4.10 12.23 -5.29
CA LEU A 52 -3.61 11.15 -4.44
C LEU A 52 -2.85 11.75 -3.26
N ARG A 53 -3.23 11.37 -2.04
CA ARG A 53 -2.52 11.74 -0.81
C ARG A 53 -1.98 10.49 -0.16
N SER A 54 -0.74 10.55 0.31
CA SER A 54 -0.16 9.52 1.16
C SER A 54 -0.03 10.01 2.59
N ARG A 55 -0.35 9.15 3.53
CA ARG A 55 -0.17 9.36 4.96
C ARG A 55 0.82 8.33 5.48
N ARG A 56 1.96 8.80 5.99
CA ARG A 56 2.98 7.94 6.60
C ARG A 56 2.48 7.48 7.98
N LEU A 57 2.35 6.18 8.17
CA LEU A 57 2.00 5.54 9.45
C LEU A 57 3.23 5.14 10.25
N SER A 58 4.29 4.70 9.57
CA SER A 58 5.61 4.43 10.13
C SER A 58 6.67 4.64 9.05
N GLU A 59 7.95 4.42 9.36
CA GLU A 59 9.06 4.63 8.42
C GLU A 59 8.83 3.98 7.05
N ARG A 60 8.23 2.78 7.01
CA ARG A 60 8.01 1.98 5.79
C ARG A 60 6.54 1.60 5.55
N LYS A 61 5.59 2.25 6.24
CA LYS A 61 4.15 1.97 6.13
C LYS A 61 3.39 3.23 5.75
N PHE A 62 2.67 3.18 4.63
CA PHE A 62 1.96 4.31 4.04
C PHE A 62 0.52 3.92 3.70
N ALA A 63 -0.42 4.76 4.13
CA ALA A 63 -1.80 4.73 3.65
C ALA A 63 -1.96 5.69 2.48
N VAL A 64 -2.69 5.31 1.44
CA VAL A 64 -2.90 6.14 0.24
C VAL A 64 -4.39 6.32 -0.01
N THR A 65 -4.81 7.55 -0.28
CA THR A 65 -6.18 7.84 -0.72
C THR A 65 -6.28 7.55 -2.22
N GLY A 66 -6.47 6.28 -2.59
CA GLY A 66 -6.54 5.82 -3.97
C GLY A 66 -6.73 4.31 -4.07
N THR A 67 -6.62 3.79 -5.29
CA THR A 67 -6.72 2.36 -5.56
C THR A 67 -5.43 1.61 -5.23
N PRO A 68 -5.44 0.27 -5.18
CA PRO A 68 -4.21 -0.51 -5.04
C PRO A 68 -3.18 -0.20 -6.14
N THR A 69 -3.65 0.09 -7.37
CA THR A 69 -2.77 0.52 -8.47
C THR A 69 -2.08 1.83 -8.15
N ASP A 70 -2.82 2.82 -7.64
CA ASP A 70 -2.26 4.10 -7.21
C ASP A 70 -1.23 3.92 -6.09
N CYS A 71 -1.51 3.01 -5.13
CA CYS A 71 -0.59 2.69 -4.04
C CYS A 71 0.76 2.19 -4.56
N VAL A 72 0.75 1.25 -5.50
CA VAL A 72 1.98 0.69 -6.08
C VAL A 72 2.74 1.74 -6.88
N ILE A 73 2.06 2.51 -7.74
CA ILE A 73 2.68 3.56 -8.55
C ILE A 73 3.35 4.61 -7.65
N LEU A 74 2.62 5.09 -6.64
CA LEU A 74 3.11 6.12 -5.73
C LEU A 74 4.27 5.59 -4.87
N ALA A 75 4.20 4.33 -4.43
CA ALA A 75 5.27 3.70 -3.68
C ALA A 75 6.58 3.64 -4.49
N VAL A 76 6.51 3.08 -5.70
CA VAL A 76 7.69 2.89 -6.56
C VAL A 76 8.28 4.21 -7.05
N ARG A 77 7.45 5.23 -7.30
CA ARG A 77 7.91 6.50 -7.86
C ARG A 77 8.30 7.55 -6.83
N HIS A 78 7.72 7.51 -5.63
CA HIS A 78 7.77 8.66 -4.71
C HIS A 78 7.96 8.33 -3.22
N LEU A 79 7.57 7.14 -2.73
CA LEU A 79 7.66 6.84 -1.29
C LEU A 79 8.89 6.04 -0.90
N ILE A 80 9.33 5.15 -1.79
CA ILE A 80 10.45 4.25 -1.56
C ILE A 80 11.71 4.88 -2.17
N PRO A 81 12.85 4.87 -1.45
CA PRO A 81 14.12 5.41 -1.93
C PRO A 81 14.79 4.53 -3.01
#